data_AF-A0AAE8HFD1-F1
#
_entry.id   AF-A0AAE8HFD1-F1
#
_cell.length_a   1.000
_cell.length_b   1.000
_cell.length_c   1.000
_cell.angle_alpha   90.00
_cell.angle_beta   90.00
_cell.angle_gamma   90.00
#
_symmetry.space_group_name_H-M   'P 1'
#
loop_
_entity.id
_entity.type
_entity.pdbx_description
1 polymer ?
#
loop_
_entity_poly.entity_id
_entity_poly.type
_entity_poly.pdbx_seq_one_letter_code
_entity_poly.pdbx_strand_id
1 'polypeptide(L)'
;MGTSTSSKGPGGNSPYVPGWVDTNGLPPIPPVPPQRFKDFRTSLGKFVASGDGDYLRSAVSSYAGAATGGSVVGSARFGSMAGAGGALFGAMAAIREGQSIPGLDLASLNGQDTDLAISIIVQALAIEDGDSDRVRVAMNEALSECLQGYDEFDFSRITDEMLVQMMLIYVTNCVFGQVVLDSNDAFAKAKSAGQVEQAEKDLHSLVESVTDKHMRPLLSGSLKSFTSARVEQVQLLAIKEVWSEWESYEQ
;
A
#
# COMPACT_ATOMS: atom_id res chain seq x y z
N MET A 1 19.27 -6.91 -23.29
CA MET A 1 18.73 -5.59 -22.92
C MET A 1 17.27 -5.53 -23.35
N GLY A 2 16.35 -5.88 -22.46
CA GLY A 2 14.91 -5.71 -22.67
C GLY A 2 14.47 -4.52 -21.85
N THR A 3 14.00 -3.46 -22.50
CA THR A 3 13.39 -2.33 -21.79
C THR A 3 11.99 -2.77 -21.37
N SER A 4 11.85 -3.10 -20.10
CA SER A 4 10.55 -3.26 -19.43
C SER A 4 9.69 -2.07 -19.80
N THR A 5 8.72 -2.32 -20.67
CA THR A 5 7.79 -1.30 -21.12
C THR A 5 6.88 -1.05 -19.92
N SER A 6 7.11 0.07 -19.21
CA SER A 6 6.29 0.48 -18.08
C SER A 6 4.84 0.45 -18.52
N SER A 7 4.00 -0.31 -17.80
CA SER A 7 2.57 -0.32 -18.08
C SER A 7 2.06 1.10 -17.89
N LYS A 8 1.53 1.72 -18.95
CA LYS A 8 0.75 2.95 -18.81
C LYS A 8 -0.38 2.64 -17.85
N GLY A 9 -0.50 3.40 -16.76
CA GLY A 9 -1.55 3.21 -15.77
C GLY A 9 -2.97 3.17 -16.39
N PRO A 10 -3.99 2.76 -15.64
CA PRO A 10 -5.30 2.47 -16.21
C PRO A 10 -5.85 3.60 -17.09
N GLY A 11 -6.35 3.23 -18.26
CA GLY A 11 -7.00 4.14 -19.19
C GLY A 11 -8.37 4.60 -18.67
N GLY A 12 -8.96 5.62 -19.31
CA GLY A 12 -10.25 6.18 -18.88
C GLY A 12 -11.44 5.21 -18.90
N ASN A 13 -11.31 4.06 -19.57
CA ASN A 13 -12.34 3.02 -19.67
C ASN A 13 -12.06 1.78 -18.79
N SER A 14 -11.00 1.80 -17.97
CA SER A 14 -10.73 0.69 -17.05
C SER A 14 -11.83 0.60 -15.99
N PRO A 15 -12.21 -0.60 -15.52
CA PRO A 15 -13.19 -0.71 -14.44
C PRO A 15 -12.68 -0.03 -13.16
N TYR A 16 -13.60 0.32 -12.25
CA TYR A 16 -13.19 0.84 -10.94
C TYR A 16 -12.41 -0.20 -10.17
N VAL A 17 -12.93 -1.43 -10.13
CA VAL A 17 -12.31 -2.56 -9.47
C VAL A 17 -11.76 -3.52 -10.54
N PRO A 18 -10.48 -3.91 -10.48
CA PRO A 18 -9.93 -4.90 -11.40
C PRO A 18 -10.65 -6.26 -11.31
N GLY A 19 -10.66 -7.02 -12.40
CA GLY A 19 -11.42 -8.28 -12.48
C GLY A 19 -10.92 -9.43 -11.61
N TRP A 20 -9.72 -9.30 -11.02
CA TRP A 20 -9.16 -10.27 -10.07
C TRP A 20 -9.52 -9.97 -8.61
N VAL A 21 -10.11 -8.81 -8.33
CA VAL A 21 -10.53 -8.42 -6.98
C VAL A 21 -11.93 -8.98 -6.73
N ASP A 22 -12.13 -9.59 -5.55
CA ASP A 22 -13.45 -10.04 -5.14
C ASP A 22 -14.36 -8.83 -4.87
N THR A 23 -15.49 -8.78 -5.59
CA THR A 23 -16.50 -7.72 -5.46
C THR A 23 -17.76 -8.20 -4.73
N ASN A 24 -17.76 -9.44 -4.22
CA ASN A 24 -18.86 -9.99 -3.45
C ASN A 24 -19.12 -9.13 -2.20
N GLY A 25 -20.36 -8.65 -2.07
CA GLY A 25 -20.76 -7.80 -0.94
C GLY A 25 -20.55 -6.30 -1.14
N LEU A 26 -20.00 -5.86 -2.28
CA LEU A 26 -19.99 -4.43 -2.64
C LEU A 26 -21.38 -3.96 -3.09
N PRO A 27 -21.73 -2.68 -2.83
CA PRO A 27 -22.90 -2.08 -3.46
C PRO A 27 -22.73 -2.06 -5.00
N PRO A 28 -23.82 -1.85 -5.76
CA PRO A 28 -23.74 -1.74 -7.21
C PRO A 28 -22.67 -0.72 -7.62
N ILE A 29 -21.67 -1.19 -8.38
CA ILE A 29 -20.56 -0.36 -8.82
C ILE A 29 -21.14 0.70 -9.77
N PRO A 30 -20.94 2.01 -9.52
CA PRO A 30 -21.46 3.06 -10.37
C PRO A 30 -20.85 2.99 -11.77
N PRO A 31 -21.55 3.49 -12.80
CA PRO A 31 -20.98 3.59 -14.13
C PRO A 31 -19.71 4.46 -14.10
N VAL A 32 -18.67 4.00 -14.79
CA VAL A 32 -17.38 4.71 -14.83
C VAL A 32 -17.55 6.02 -15.61
N PRO A 33 -17.33 7.21 -14.99
CA PRO A 33 -17.43 8.47 -15.68
C PRO A 33 -16.26 8.60 -16.67
N PRO A 34 -16.49 9.24 -17.84
CA PRO A 34 -15.42 9.47 -18.79
C PRO A 34 -14.34 10.35 -18.14
N GLN A 35 -13.07 10.06 -18.43
CA GLN A 35 -11.93 10.84 -17.93
C GLN A 35 -11.86 10.97 -16.40
N ARG A 36 -12.30 9.96 -15.63
CA ARG A 36 -12.34 9.97 -14.15
C ARG A 36 -11.05 10.42 -13.44
N PHE A 37 -9.89 10.20 -14.06
CA PHE A 37 -8.59 10.60 -13.51
C PHE A 37 -8.15 12.02 -13.90
N LYS A 38 -8.94 12.75 -14.70
CA LYS A 38 -8.52 14.06 -15.25
C LYS A 38 -8.24 15.07 -14.15
N ASP A 39 -9.16 15.24 -13.21
CA ASP A 39 -9.04 16.27 -12.18
C ASP A 39 -7.93 15.91 -11.20
N PHE A 40 -7.87 14.64 -10.77
CA PHE A 40 -6.73 14.10 -10.02
C PHE A 40 -5.37 14.40 -10.70
N ARG A 41 -5.19 13.98 -11.97
CA ARG A 41 -3.91 14.16 -12.69
C ARG A 41 -3.58 15.62 -12.95
N THR A 42 -4.59 16.46 -13.15
CA THR A 42 -4.41 17.90 -13.35
C THR A 42 -3.94 18.58 -12.07
N SER A 43 -4.62 18.32 -10.95
CA SER A 43 -4.24 18.87 -9.65
C SER A 43 -2.87 18.35 -9.20
N LEU A 44 -2.62 17.05 -9.35
CA LEU A 44 -1.32 16.47 -9.02
C LEU A 44 -0.20 17.07 -9.88
N GLY A 45 -0.43 17.26 -11.18
CA GLY A 45 0.55 17.91 -12.06
C GLY A 45 0.83 19.37 -11.68
N LYS A 46 -0.16 20.10 -11.18
CA LYS A 46 0.04 21.45 -10.63
C LYS A 46 0.86 21.41 -9.35
N PHE A 47 0.54 20.50 -8.43
CA PHE A 47 1.30 20.27 -7.22
C PHE A 47 2.78 19.97 -7.53
N VAL A 48 3.06 19.02 -8.41
CA VAL A 48 4.43 18.66 -8.81
C VAL A 48 5.18 19.87 -9.38
N ALA A 49 4.51 20.74 -10.13
CA ALA A 49 5.14 21.90 -10.74
C ALA A 49 5.39 23.06 -9.75
N SER A 50 4.54 23.22 -8.72
CA SER A 50 4.56 24.38 -7.82
C SER A 50 5.00 24.09 -6.39
N GLY A 51 4.89 22.85 -5.91
CA GLY A 51 5.06 22.46 -4.50
C GLY A 51 3.90 22.90 -3.59
N ASP A 52 2.77 23.33 -4.15
CA ASP A 52 1.65 23.89 -3.37
C ASP A 52 0.72 22.78 -2.84
N GLY A 53 0.73 22.60 -1.52
CA GLY A 53 -0.03 21.55 -0.82
C GLY A 53 -1.55 21.60 -1.01
N ASP A 54 -2.12 22.74 -1.41
CA ASP A 54 -3.56 22.81 -1.71
C ASP A 54 -3.91 22.05 -3.00
N TYR A 55 -2.98 22.00 -3.97
CA TYR A 55 -3.13 21.14 -5.14
C TYR A 55 -2.95 19.66 -4.78
N LEU A 56 -2.10 19.32 -3.82
CA LEU A 56 -1.97 17.94 -3.33
C LEU A 56 -3.27 17.48 -2.66
N ARG A 57 -3.84 18.31 -1.77
CA ARG A 57 -5.16 18.05 -1.14
C ARG A 57 -6.26 17.88 -2.18
N SER A 58 -6.33 18.79 -3.17
CA SER A 58 -7.28 18.69 -4.27
C SER A 58 -7.09 17.42 -5.10
N ALA A 59 -5.84 17.00 -5.33
CA ALA A 59 -5.53 15.79 -6.08
C ALA A 59 -6.04 14.55 -5.36
N VAL A 60 -5.72 14.37 -4.07
CA VAL A 60 -6.15 13.17 -3.33
C VAL A 60 -7.66 13.14 -3.09
N SER A 61 -8.32 14.30 -2.96
CA SER A 61 -9.79 14.40 -2.92
C SER A 61 -10.43 13.89 -4.21
N SER A 62 -10.00 14.44 -5.36
CA SER A 62 -10.48 14.00 -6.68
C SER A 62 -10.15 12.52 -6.94
N TYR A 63 -9.03 12.03 -6.39
CA TYR A 63 -8.64 10.62 -6.50
C TYR A 63 -9.60 9.70 -5.71
N ALA A 64 -9.84 10.02 -4.44
CA ALA A 64 -10.71 9.23 -3.57
C ALA A 64 -12.17 9.24 -4.05
N GLY A 65 -12.66 10.40 -4.46
CA GLY A 65 -14.03 10.57 -4.98
C GLY A 65 -14.18 10.04 -6.40
N ALA A 66 -14.14 10.95 -7.38
CA ALA A 66 -14.50 10.65 -8.76
C ALA A 66 -13.62 9.57 -9.42
N ALA A 67 -12.31 9.59 -9.17
CA ALA A 67 -11.37 8.74 -9.89
C ALA A 67 -11.46 7.26 -9.50
N THR A 68 -11.77 6.97 -8.23
CA THR A 68 -11.84 5.60 -7.71
C THR A 68 -13.25 5.17 -7.25
N GLY A 69 -14.22 6.09 -7.26
CA GLY A 69 -15.63 5.77 -7.01
C GLY A 69 -16.04 5.92 -5.54
N GLY A 70 -15.33 6.75 -4.77
CA GLY A 70 -15.55 6.96 -3.33
C GLY A 70 -14.98 5.83 -2.47
N SER A 71 -15.08 6.00 -1.15
CA SER A 71 -14.42 5.14 -0.17
C SER A 71 -14.81 3.68 -0.24
N VAL A 72 -16.07 3.38 -0.54
CA VAL A 72 -16.56 2.00 -0.60
C VAL A 72 -16.01 1.24 -1.81
N VAL A 73 -15.99 1.87 -2.98
CA VAL A 73 -15.54 1.21 -4.23
C VAL A 73 -14.02 1.31 -4.37
N GLY A 74 -13.45 2.46 -4.01
CA GLY A 74 -12.02 2.72 -4.08
C GLY A 74 -11.21 1.81 -3.16
N SER A 75 -11.65 1.63 -1.91
CA SER A 75 -10.94 0.77 -0.95
C SER A 75 -11.02 -0.71 -1.32
N ALA A 76 -12.10 -1.16 -1.96
CA ALA A 76 -12.28 -2.55 -2.35
C ALA A 76 -11.18 -3.06 -3.29
N ARG A 77 -10.59 -2.17 -4.09
CA ARG A 77 -9.46 -2.47 -4.99
C ARG A 77 -8.23 -3.01 -4.26
N PHE A 78 -8.14 -2.78 -2.96
CA PHE A 78 -7.02 -3.22 -2.13
C PHE A 78 -7.23 -4.59 -1.49
N GLY A 79 -8.28 -5.34 -1.86
CA GLY A 79 -8.57 -6.67 -1.30
C GLY A 79 -7.39 -7.65 -1.38
N SER A 80 -6.80 -7.81 -2.58
CA SER A 80 -5.61 -8.64 -2.81
C SER A 80 -4.42 -8.22 -1.93
N MET A 81 -4.15 -6.91 -1.89
CA MET A 81 -3.06 -6.34 -1.08
C MET A 81 -3.32 -6.53 0.42
N ALA A 82 -4.54 -6.28 0.89
CA ALA A 82 -4.88 -6.49 2.29
C ALA A 82 -4.76 -7.97 2.69
N GLY A 83 -5.15 -8.90 1.81
CA GLY A 83 -4.95 -10.33 2.00
C GLY A 83 -3.46 -10.70 2.11
N ALA A 84 -2.64 -10.14 1.22
CA ALA A 84 -1.18 -10.32 1.27
C ALA A 84 -0.55 -9.72 2.54
N GLY A 85 -1.02 -8.56 2.99
CA GLY A 85 -0.61 -7.98 4.29
C GLY A 85 -1.06 -8.83 5.48
N GLY A 86 -2.23 -9.46 5.41
CA GLY A 86 -2.68 -10.42 6.42
C GLY A 86 -1.78 -11.66 6.47
N ALA A 87 -1.34 -12.15 5.30
CA ALA A 87 -0.37 -13.24 5.19
C ALA A 87 1.00 -12.84 5.75
N LEU A 88 1.49 -11.62 5.45
CA LEU A 88 2.72 -11.07 6.03
C LEU A 88 2.67 -11.02 7.55
N PHE A 89 1.62 -10.44 8.12
CA PHE A 89 1.44 -10.39 9.56
C PHE A 89 1.43 -11.80 10.17
N GLY A 90 0.65 -12.72 9.60
CA GLY A 90 0.54 -14.09 10.08
C GLY A 90 1.88 -14.82 10.04
N ALA A 91 2.65 -14.63 8.97
CA ALA A 91 3.98 -15.18 8.84
C ALA A 91 4.91 -14.63 9.92
N MET A 92 5.02 -13.31 10.08
CA MET A 92 5.93 -12.71 11.06
C MET A 92 5.53 -13.04 12.51
N ALA A 93 4.23 -13.12 12.79
CA ALA A 93 3.73 -13.59 14.08
C ALA A 93 4.08 -15.07 14.33
N ALA A 94 3.94 -15.94 13.33
CA ALA A 94 4.34 -17.35 13.43
C ALA A 94 5.85 -17.52 13.61
N ILE A 95 6.67 -16.76 12.88
CA ILE A 95 8.14 -16.74 13.00
C ILE A 95 8.54 -16.39 14.43
N ARG A 96 7.95 -15.33 15.00
CA ARG A 96 8.22 -14.91 16.38
C ARG A 96 7.94 -16.01 17.41
N GLU A 97 6.89 -16.79 17.20
CA GLU A 97 6.50 -17.89 18.09
C GLU A 97 7.19 -19.23 17.72
N GLY A 98 8.09 -19.24 16.73
CA GLY A 98 8.80 -20.42 16.25
C GLY A 98 7.91 -21.46 15.55
N GLN A 99 6.76 -21.04 15.02
CA GLN A 99 5.79 -21.89 14.37
C GLN A 99 6.10 -22.07 12.88
N SER A 100 6.01 -23.31 12.38
CA SER A 100 6.27 -23.60 10.96
C SER A 100 5.32 -22.85 10.02
N ILE A 101 5.86 -22.31 8.94
CA ILE A 101 5.09 -21.68 7.86
C ILE A 101 5.21 -22.55 6.60
N PRO A 102 4.10 -22.93 5.96
CA PRO A 102 4.15 -23.68 4.71
C PRO A 102 5.01 -22.97 3.66
N GLY A 103 5.97 -23.69 3.08
CA GLY A 103 6.87 -23.16 2.05
C GLY A 103 8.06 -22.36 2.58
N LEU A 104 8.23 -22.23 3.90
CA LEU A 104 9.34 -21.48 4.50
C LEU A 104 10.06 -22.34 5.55
N ASP A 105 11.35 -22.61 5.33
CA ASP A 105 12.20 -23.26 6.32
C ASP A 105 12.73 -22.24 7.32
N LEU A 106 12.03 -22.11 8.46
CA LEU A 106 12.43 -21.17 9.50
C LEU A 106 13.80 -21.51 10.10
N ALA A 107 14.18 -22.78 10.21
CA ALA A 107 15.50 -23.09 10.75
C ALA A 107 16.62 -22.53 9.86
N SER A 108 16.37 -22.41 8.55
CA SER A 108 17.31 -21.85 7.59
C SER A 108 17.41 -20.33 7.62
N LEU A 109 16.42 -19.60 8.17
CA LEU A 109 16.38 -18.14 8.17
C LEU A 109 17.11 -17.51 9.35
N ASN A 110 17.09 -18.15 10.52
CA ASN A 110 17.68 -17.55 11.72
C ASN A 110 19.21 -17.49 11.60
N GLY A 111 19.79 -16.31 11.82
CA GLY A 111 21.22 -16.05 11.63
C GLY A 111 21.65 -15.86 10.17
N GLN A 112 20.71 -15.84 9.22
CA GLN A 112 21.03 -15.41 7.85
C GLN A 112 21.19 -13.91 7.77
N ASP A 113 21.84 -13.46 6.70
CA ASP A 113 21.80 -12.07 6.27
C ASP A 113 20.35 -11.58 6.18
N THR A 114 20.06 -10.43 6.79
CA THR A 114 18.71 -9.89 6.88
C THR A 114 18.09 -9.64 5.51
N ASP A 115 18.84 -9.12 4.54
CA ASP A 115 18.32 -8.84 3.19
C ASP A 115 17.95 -10.15 2.46
N LEU A 116 18.78 -11.18 2.63
CA LEU A 116 18.47 -12.51 2.11
C LEU A 116 17.21 -13.10 2.77
N ALA A 117 17.08 -13.00 4.10
CA ALA A 117 15.91 -13.49 4.82
C ALA A 117 14.62 -12.79 4.37
N ILE A 118 14.67 -11.46 4.20
CA ILE A 118 13.55 -10.66 3.67
C ILE A 118 13.16 -11.15 2.28
N SER A 119 14.13 -11.31 1.38
CA SER A 119 13.88 -11.78 0.02
C SER A 119 13.17 -13.14 -0.01
N ILE A 120 13.60 -14.09 0.83
CA ILE A 120 12.97 -15.42 0.95
C ILE A 120 11.55 -15.29 1.49
N ILE A 121 11.32 -14.49 2.54
CA ILE A 121 10.00 -14.28 3.12
C ILE A 121 9.04 -13.66 2.10
N VAL A 122 9.45 -12.59 1.41
CA VAL A 122 8.64 -11.93 0.38
C VAL A 122 8.30 -12.89 -0.75
N GLN A 123 9.27 -13.68 -1.22
CA GLN A 123 9.05 -14.64 -2.30
C GLN A 123 8.11 -15.79 -1.88
N ALA A 124 8.09 -16.18 -0.61
CA ALA A 124 7.17 -17.18 -0.10
C ALA A 124 5.73 -16.66 0.04
N LEU A 125 5.56 -15.36 0.27
CA LEU A 125 4.25 -14.75 0.56
C LEU A 125 3.58 -14.07 -0.63
N ALA A 126 4.34 -13.61 -1.62
CA ALA A 126 3.80 -12.93 -2.78
C ALA A 126 2.97 -13.90 -3.65
N ILE A 127 1.70 -13.56 -3.86
CA ILE A 127 0.80 -14.26 -4.78
C ILE A 127 1.04 -13.74 -6.20
N GLU A 128 0.97 -14.62 -7.20
CA GLU A 128 1.04 -14.21 -8.61
C GLU A 128 -0.33 -13.69 -9.09
N ASP A 129 -0.51 -12.38 -9.03
CA ASP A 129 -1.66 -11.66 -9.61
C ASP A 129 -1.26 -10.29 -10.19
N GLY A 130 -2.24 -9.46 -10.55
CA GLY A 130 -2.00 -8.13 -11.12
C GLY A 130 -1.38 -7.12 -10.14
N ASP A 131 -1.33 -7.43 -8.85
CA ASP A 131 -0.79 -6.59 -7.79
C ASP A 131 0.54 -7.11 -7.23
N SER A 132 0.97 -8.31 -7.64
CA SER A 132 2.19 -9.00 -7.20
C SER A 132 3.41 -8.09 -7.07
N ASP A 133 3.77 -7.34 -8.11
CA ASP A 133 4.98 -6.50 -8.08
C ASP A 133 4.89 -5.41 -7.01
N ARG A 134 3.71 -4.82 -6.82
CA ARG A 134 3.50 -3.78 -5.80
C ARG A 134 3.46 -4.36 -4.40
N VAL A 135 2.83 -5.52 -4.23
CA VAL A 135 2.85 -6.27 -2.98
C VAL A 135 4.28 -6.62 -2.59
N ARG A 136 5.10 -7.11 -3.53
CA ARG A 136 6.51 -7.43 -3.29
C ARG A 136 7.32 -6.19 -2.87
N VAL A 137 7.15 -5.06 -3.56
CA VAL A 137 7.83 -3.80 -3.21
C VAL A 137 7.42 -3.35 -1.80
N ALA A 138 6.12 -3.27 -1.52
CA ALA A 138 5.63 -2.84 -0.21
C ALA A 138 6.06 -3.78 0.94
N MET A 139 6.08 -5.10 0.73
CA MET A 139 6.58 -6.04 1.74
C MET A 139 8.09 -5.87 1.98
N ASN A 140 8.89 -5.73 0.91
CA ASN A 140 10.33 -5.51 1.05
C ASN A 140 10.62 -4.22 1.83
N GLU A 141 10.01 -3.11 1.44
CA GLU A 141 10.19 -1.82 2.13
C GLU A 141 9.80 -1.90 3.60
N ALA A 142 8.63 -2.49 3.91
CA ALA A 142 8.17 -2.63 5.28
C ALA A 142 9.12 -3.47 6.16
N LEU A 143 9.62 -4.59 5.62
CA LEU A 143 10.55 -5.45 6.34
C LEU A 143 11.94 -4.82 6.47
N SER A 144 12.47 -4.23 5.40
CA SER A 144 13.79 -3.59 5.39
C SER A 144 13.85 -2.39 6.34
N GLU A 145 12.77 -1.60 6.41
CA GLU A 145 12.70 -0.47 7.33
C GLU A 145 12.58 -0.93 8.78
N CYS A 146 11.75 -1.93 9.07
CA CYS A 146 11.61 -2.45 10.43
C CYS A 146 12.84 -3.20 10.94
N LEU A 147 13.61 -3.80 10.03
CA LEU A 147 14.81 -4.56 10.35
C LEU A 147 16.10 -3.77 10.07
N GLN A 148 15.98 -2.47 9.83
CA GLN A 148 17.13 -1.62 9.61
C GLN A 148 18.08 -1.67 10.81
N GLY A 149 19.36 -1.97 10.54
CA GLY A 149 20.41 -2.07 11.57
C GLY A 149 20.57 -3.46 12.20
N TYR A 150 19.84 -4.47 11.71
CA TYR A 150 20.12 -5.88 12.02
C TYR A 150 20.83 -6.54 10.84
N ASP A 151 22.09 -6.94 11.04
CA ASP A 151 22.86 -7.65 9.99
C ASP A 151 22.41 -9.10 9.82
N GLU A 152 22.05 -9.74 10.94
CA GLU A 152 21.56 -11.12 10.98
C GLU A 152 20.10 -11.16 11.44
N PHE A 153 19.29 -11.95 10.74
CA PHE A 153 17.88 -12.14 11.05
C PHE A 153 17.70 -12.96 12.33
N ASP A 154 17.01 -12.40 13.31
CA ASP A 154 16.81 -13.01 14.63
C ASP A 154 15.34 -12.92 15.04
N PHE A 155 14.67 -14.07 15.12
CA PHE A 155 13.24 -14.14 15.42
C PHE A 155 12.90 -13.58 16.79
N SER A 156 13.82 -13.69 17.75
CA SER A 156 13.60 -13.25 19.13
C SER A 156 13.50 -11.73 19.26
N ARG A 157 13.92 -10.99 18.23
CA ARG A 157 13.87 -9.53 18.20
C ARG A 157 12.57 -8.98 17.64
N ILE A 158 11.71 -9.81 17.06
CA ILE A 158 10.43 -9.38 16.50
C ILE A 158 9.49 -8.99 17.64
N THR A 159 9.25 -7.70 17.81
CA THR A 159 8.36 -7.15 18.85
C THR A 159 6.95 -6.86 18.30
N ASP A 160 5.99 -6.65 19.21
CA ASP A 160 4.64 -6.20 18.82
C ASP A 160 4.70 -4.84 18.09
N GLU A 161 5.52 -3.90 18.55
CA GLU A 161 5.66 -2.59 17.89
C GLU A 161 6.25 -2.71 16.48
N MET A 162 7.21 -3.61 16.26
CA MET A 162 7.75 -3.88 14.93
C MET A 162 6.68 -4.44 13.99
N LEU A 163 5.79 -5.33 14.48
CA LEU A 163 4.67 -5.83 13.68
C LEU A 163 3.68 -4.71 13.34
N VAL A 164 3.38 -3.81 14.28
CA VAL A 164 2.51 -2.65 14.03
C VAL A 164 3.14 -1.73 12.98
N GLN A 165 4.40 -1.34 13.18
CA GLN A 165 5.12 -0.46 12.27
C GLN A 165 5.24 -1.07 10.87
N MET A 166 5.56 -2.37 10.78
CA MET A 166 5.61 -3.10 9.51
C MET A 166 4.29 -3.03 8.77
N MET A 167 3.16 -3.25 9.47
CA MET A 167 1.84 -3.18 8.82
C MET A 167 1.46 -1.76 8.39
N LEU A 168 1.89 -0.74 9.13
CA LEU A 168 1.69 0.66 8.75
C LEU A 168 2.48 1.05 7.50
N ILE A 169 3.77 0.68 7.44
CA ILE A 169 4.62 0.92 6.27
C ILE A 169 4.08 0.17 5.05
N TYR A 170 3.71 -1.10 5.23
CA TYR A 170 3.15 -1.92 4.17
C TYR A 170 1.91 -1.29 3.52
N VAL A 171 0.90 -0.91 4.32
CA VAL A 171 -0.32 -0.30 3.79
C VAL A 171 -0.03 1.07 3.17
N THR A 172 0.83 1.87 3.79
CA THR A 172 1.27 3.16 3.25
C THR A 172 1.84 3.00 1.84
N ASN A 173 2.76 2.04 1.64
CA ASN A 173 3.41 1.83 0.35
C ASN A 173 2.46 1.20 -0.69
N CYS A 174 1.51 0.37 -0.26
CA CYS A 174 0.43 -0.11 -1.15
C CYS A 174 -0.44 1.05 -1.67
N VAL A 175 -0.91 1.93 -0.77
CA VAL A 175 -1.74 3.09 -1.13
C VAL A 175 -0.95 4.08 -1.98
N PHE A 176 0.25 4.46 -1.54
CA PHE A 176 1.15 5.35 -2.27
C PHE A 176 1.46 4.82 -3.68
N GLY A 177 1.88 3.55 -3.79
CA GLY A 177 2.19 2.92 -5.06
C GLY A 177 0.99 2.88 -6.02
N GLN A 178 -0.23 2.67 -5.51
CA GLN A 178 -1.46 2.75 -6.32
C GLN A 178 -1.75 4.18 -6.81
N VAL A 179 -1.57 5.20 -5.96
CA VAL A 179 -1.75 6.60 -6.35
C VAL A 179 -0.72 7.01 -7.42
N VAL A 180 0.54 6.64 -7.23
CA VAL A 180 1.63 6.90 -8.21
C VAL A 180 1.34 6.19 -9.53
N LEU A 181 0.91 4.92 -9.51
CA LEU A 181 0.54 4.19 -10.72
C LEU A 181 -0.60 4.88 -11.49
N ASP A 182 -1.62 5.34 -10.79
CA ASP A 182 -2.78 5.99 -11.41
C ASP A 182 -2.47 7.43 -11.89
N SER A 183 -1.39 8.05 -11.37
CA SER A 183 -0.95 9.41 -11.71
C SER A 183 -0.52 9.56 -13.17
N ASN A 184 -0.05 8.48 -13.80
CA ASN A 184 0.47 8.48 -15.16
C ASN A 184 1.50 9.63 -15.36
N ASP A 185 1.32 10.49 -16.37
CA ASP A 185 2.27 11.56 -16.69
C ASP A 185 2.19 12.80 -15.77
N ALA A 186 1.50 12.74 -14.62
CA ALA A 186 1.38 13.89 -13.71
C ALA A 186 2.74 14.35 -13.18
N PHE A 187 3.62 13.41 -12.80
CA PHE A 187 4.97 13.72 -12.33
C PHE A 187 5.88 14.29 -13.44
N ALA A 188 5.55 14.08 -14.71
CA ALA A 188 6.28 14.69 -15.84
C ALA A 188 6.10 16.22 -15.93
N LYS A 189 5.30 16.83 -15.06
CA LYS A 189 5.18 18.29 -14.92
C LYS A 189 6.31 18.93 -14.11
N ALA A 190 7.14 18.13 -13.45
CA ALA A 190 8.35 18.60 -12.79
C ALA A 190 9.35 19.20 -13.79
N LYS A 191 10.09 20.22 -13.35
CA LYS A 191 11.18 20.86 -14.11
C LYS A 191 12.55 20.30 -13.73
N SER A 192 12.64 19.49 -12.67
CA SER A 192 13.89 18.87 -12.21
C SER A 192 13.60 17.56 -11.47
N ALA A 193 14.62 16.71 -11.34
CA ALA A 193 14.53 15.49 -10.55
C ALA A 193 14.19 15.78 -9.07
N GLY A 194 14.76 16.84 -8.49
CA GLY A 194 14.46 17.24 -7.11
C GLY A 194 13.01 17.65 -6.88
N GLN A 195 12.30 18.17 -7.91
CA GLN A 195 10.86 18.42 -7.79
C GLN A 195 10.03 17.12 -7.79
N VAL A 196 10.46 16.10 -8.54
CA VAL A 196 9.82 14.78 -8.51
C VAL A 196 10.00 14.17 -7.12
N GLU A 197 11.24 14.12 -6.63
CA GLU A 197 11.59 13.56 -5.32
C GLU A 197 10.81 14.25 -4.18
N GLN A 198 10.75 15.58 -4.18
CA GLN A 198 10.00 16.31 -3.16
C GLN A 198 8.49 16.03 -3.24
N ALA A 199 7.93 15.99 -4.45
CA ALA A 199 6.50 15.71 -4.62
C ALA A 199 6.14 14.27 -4.22
N GLU A 200 6.99 13.29 -4.52
CA GLU A 200 6.84 11.90 -4.07
C GLU A 200 6.91 11.81 -2.55
N LYS A 201 7.88 12.48 -1.93
CA LYS A 201 8.03 12.54 -0.48
C LYS A 201 6.81 13.17 0.21
N ASP A 202 6.34 14.30 -0.28
CA ASP A 202 5.19 15.00 0.29
C ASP A 202 3.89 14.18 0.13
N LEU A 203 3.72 13.52 -1.02
CA LEU A 203 2.60 12.59 -1.23
C LEU A 203 2.70 11.39 -0.28
N HIS A 204 3.88 10.78 -0.16
CA HIS A 204 4.12 9.65 0.73
C HIS A 204 3.84 10.03 2.19
N SER A 205 4.38 11.16 2.68
CA SER A 205 4.12 11.64 4.04
C SER A 205 2.64 11.94 4.30
N LEU A 206 1.89 12.42 3.30
CA LEU A 206 0.44 12.58 3.43
C LEU A 206 -0.26 11.22 3.56
N VAL A 207 0.10 10.24 2.72
CA VAL A 207 -0.45 8.88 2.79
C VAL A 207 -0.13 8.23 4.13
N GLU A 208 1.13 8.31 4.57
CA GLU A 208 1.61 7.77 5.84
C GLU A 208 0.83 8.37 7.01
N SER A 209 0.74 9.71 7.08
CA SER A 209 0.08 10.40 8.18
C SER A 209 -1.40 10.01 8.33
N VAL A 210 -2.13 9.92 7.21
CA VAL A 210 -3.55 9.55 7.22
C VAL A 210 -3.72 8.05 7.49
N THR A 211 -2.82 7.21 6.96
CA THR A 211 -2.83 5.76 7.22
C THR A 211 -2.57 5.48 8.70
N ASP A 212 -1.55 6.08 9.30
CA ASP A 212 -1.22 5.94 10.72
C ASP A 212 -2.40 6.34 11.62
N LYS A 213 -2.98 7.51 11.34
CA LYS A 213 -4.14 8.05 12.07
C LYS A 213 -5.30 7.05 12.15
N HIS A 214 -5.62 6.34 11.06
CA HIS A 214 -6.76 5.43 11.00
C HIS A 214 -6.42 3.98 11.35
N MET A 215 -5.21 3.54 11.04
CA MET A 215 -4.82 2.13 11.18
C MET A 215 -4.21 1.83 12.55
N ARG A 216 -3.35 2.69 13.09
CA ARG A 216 -2.66 2.44 14.36
C ARG A 216 -3.64 2.16 15.52
N PRO A 217 -4.78 2.88 15.67
CA PRO A 217 -5.77 2.56 16.70
C PRO A 217 -6.39 1.17 16.54
N LEU A 218 -6.55 0.68 15.31
CA LEU A 218 -7.14 -0.63 15.01
C LEU A 218 -6.18 -1.80 15.29
N LEU A 219 -4.88 -1.51 15.37
CA LEU A 219 -3.84 -2.44 15.76
C LEU A 219 -3.50 -2.38 17.26
N SER A 220 -4.19 -1.54 18.04
CA SER A 220 -3.99 -1.47 19.48
C SER A 220 -4.55 -2.71 20.20
N GLY A 221 -3.84 -3.19 21.22
CA GLY A 221 -4.24 -4.35 22.03
C GLY A 221 -3.27 -5.52 21.95
N SER A 222 -3.73 -6.72 22.35
CA SER A 222 -2.89 -7.92 22.32
C SER A 222 -2.85 -8.52 20.91
N LEU A 223 -1.79 -8.21 20.17
CA LEU A 223 -1.54 -8.76 18.82
C LEU A 223 -1.48 -10.30 18.80
N LYS A 224 -1.21 -10.94 19.94
CA LYS A 224 -1.28 -12.42 20.08
C LYS A 224 -2.65 -13.01 19.73
N SER A 225 -3.71 -12.21 19.79
CA SER A 225 -5.07 -12.63 19.43
C SER A 225 -5.42 -12.36 17.96
N PHE A 226 -4.55 -11.68 17.22
CA PHE A 226 -4.82 -11.28 15.85
C PHE A 226 -4.53 -12.45 14.91
N THR A 227 -5.40 -12.63 13.94
CA THR A 227 -5.24 -13.59 12.84
C THR A 227 -4.95 -12.84 11.55
N SER A 228 -4.41 -13.52 10.54
CA SER A 228 -4.24 -12.96 9.18
C SER A 228 -5.53 -12.34 8.65
N ALA A 229 -6.66 -13.04 8.78
CA ALA A 229 -7.96 -12.54 8.36
C ALA A 229 -8.42 -11.30 9.14
N ARG A 230 -8.09 -11.21 10.44
CA ARG A 230 -8.39 -10.01 11.23
C ARG A 230 -7.56 -8.83 10.75
N VAL A 231 -6.29 -9.03 10.44
CA VAL A 231 -5.40 -7.96 9.97
C VAL A 231 -5.77 -7.51 8.57
N GLU A 232 -6.17 -8.42 7.68
CA GLU A 232 -6.79 -8.07 6.38
C GLU A 232 -7.99 -7.12 6.56
N GLN A 233 -8.92 -7.45 7.46
CA GLN A 233 -10.07 -6.59 7.75
C GLN A 233 -9.68 -5.22 8.32
N VAL A 234 -8.67 -5.18 9.20
CA VAL A 234 -8.15 -3.92 9.76
C VAL A 234 -7.57 -3.04 8.65
N GLN A 235 -6.80 -3.62 7.73
CA GLN A 235 -6.22 -2.89 6.60
C GLN A 235 -7.32 -2.32 5.69
N LEU A 236 -8.31 -3.12 5.31
CA LEU A 236 -9.42 -2.66 4.45
C LEU A 236 -10.25 -1.57 5.12
N LEU A 237 -10.48 -1.67 6.44
CA LEU A 237 -11.16 -0.63 7.19
C LEU A 237 -10.33 0.67 7.21
N ALA A 238 -9.04 0.58 7.51
CA ALA A 238 -8.15 1.75 7.52
C ALA A 238 -8.10 2.44 6.14
N ILE A 239 -7.94 1.68 5.05
CA ILE A 239 -7.92 2.22 3.69
C ILE A 239 -9.26 2.90 3.35
N LYS A 240 -10.39 2.34 3.77
CA LYS A 240 -11.69 2.98 3.60
C LYS A 240 -11.78 4.33 4.35
N GLU A 241 -11.24 4.41 5.56
CA GLU A 241 -11.21 5.67 6.33
C GLU A 241 -10.22 6.68 5.71
N VAL A 242 -9.08 6.24 5.15
CA VAL A 242 -8.17 7.09 4.37
C VAL A 242 -8.90 7.75 3.20
N TRP A 243 -9.66 6.97 2.43
CA TRP A 243 -10.47 7.50 1.33
C TRP A 243 -11.52 8.49 1.83
N SER A 244 -12.23 8.15 2.91
CA SER A 244 -13.28 8.99 3.47
C SER A 244 -12.72 10.33 3.96
N GLU A 245 -11.51 10.34 4.52
CA GLU A 245 -10.82 11.57 4.90
C GLU A 245 -10.41 12.38 3.67
N TRP A 246 -9.83 11.77 2.64
CA TRP A 246 -9.45 12.48 1.43
C TRP A 246 -10.64 13.11 0.70
N GLU A 247 -11.79 12.43 0.64
CA GLU A 247 -13.05 12.99 0.11
C GLU A 247 -13.52 14.24 0.85
N SER A 248 -13.11 14.41 2.12
CA SER A 248 -13.48 15.58 2.93
C SER A 248 -12.60 16.81 2.68
N TYR A 249 -11.49 16.69 1.95
CA TYR A 249 -10.57 17.82 1.73
C TYR A 249 -11.12 18.91 0.78
N GLU A 250 -12.22 18.65 0.09
CA GLU A 250 -12.95 19.65 -0.72
C GLU A 250 -14.03 20.42 0.07
N GLN A 251 -14.20 20.15 1.38
CA GLN A 251 -15.19 20.83 2.25
C GLN A 251 -14.62 22.03 3.00
#